data_AF-A0A7J3FR77-F1
#
_entry.id   AF-A0A7J3FR77-F1
#
_cell.length_a   1.000
_cell.length_b   1.000
_cell.length_c   1.000
_cell.angle_alpha   90.00
_cell.angle_beta   90.00
_cell.angle_gamma   90.00
#
_symmetry.space_group_name_H-M   'P 1'
#
loop_
_entity.id
_entity.type
_entity.pdbx_description
1 polymer ?
#
loop_
_entity_poly.entity_id
_entity_poly.type
_entity_poly.pdbx_seq_one_letter_code
_entity_poly.pdbx_strand_id
1 'polypeptide(L)'
;MGKILEYYADRGIFIPRSHVFLATLERWAGYLPAGFLLGRWLGPLKAFSIFLLAMLFAGPLEVLLMSRGKTPWRFLRGKGKGLLMEVFLLEGYNALGYFMLGAMLGLL
;
A
#
# COMPACT_ATOMS: atom_id res chain seq x y z
N MET A 1 -5.19 -5.03 -13.53
CA MET A 1 -5.66 -5.92 -12.44
C MET A 1 -5.46 -7.42 -12.70
N GLY A 2 -5.63 -7.94 -13.93
CA GLY A 2 -5.56 -9.39 -14.19
C GLY A 2 -4.26 -10.06 -13.72
N LYS A 3 -3.11 -9.59 -14.20
CA LYS A 3 -1.79 -10.16 -13.88
C LYS A 3 -1.42 -10.17 -12.39
N ILE A 4 -1.85 -9.17 -11.61
CA ILE A 4 -1.53 -9.11 -10.18
C ILE A 4 -2.43 -10.04 -9.37
N LEU A 5 -3.69 -10.21 -9.79
CA LEU A 5 -4.59 -11.18 -9.17
C LEU A 5 -4.15 -12.61 -9.48
N GLU A 6 -3.70 -12.88 -10.71
CA GLU A 6 -3.07 -14.15 -11.10
C GLU A 6 -1.83 -14.43 -10.25
N TYR A 7 -0.93 -13.46 -10.12
CA TYR A 7 0.26 -13.56 -9.26
C TYR A 7 -0.05 -13.98 -7.81
N TYR A 8 -1.13 -13.42 -7.23
CA TYR A 8 -1.58 -13.77 -5.89
C TYR A 8 -2.25 -15.15 -5.86
N ALA A 9 -3.06 -15.49 -6.87
CA ALA A 9 -3.69 -16.80 -6.98
C ALA A 9 -2.65 -17.93 -7.08
N ASP A 10 -1.56 -17.73 -7.82
CA ASP A 10 -0.44 -18.69 -7.95
C ASP A 10 0.26 -18.96 -6.60
N ARG A 11 0.18 -18.00 -5.66
CA ARG A 11 0.68 -18.13 -4.28
C ARG A 11 -0.40 -18.61 -3.29
N GLY A 12 -1.53 -19.06 -3.83
CA GLY A 12 -2.71 -19.51 -3.08
C GLY A 12 -3.42 -18.40 -2.31
N ILE A 13 -3.24 -17.13 -2.70
CA ILE A 13 -3.92 -15.99 -2.10
C ILE A 13 -5.10 -15.60 -2.98
N PHE A 14 -6.31 -15.77 -2.46
CA PHE A 14 -7.54 -15.35 -3.14
C PHE A 14 -8.02 -14.01 -2.58
N ILE A 15 -7.71 -12.93 -3.29
CA ILE A 15 -8.07 -11.58 -2.86
C ILE A 15 -9.55 -11.30 -3.21
N PRO A 16 -10.39 -10.91 -2.23
CA PRO A 16 -11.76 -10.50 -2.49
C PRO A 16 -11.81 -9.29 -3.43
N ARG A 17 -12.74 -9.29 -4.41
CA ARG A 17 -12.92 -8.15 -5.33
C ARG A 17 -13.20 -6.84 -4.60
N SER A 18 -13.91 -6.89 -3.48
CA SER A 18 -14.16 -5.72 -2.62
C SER A 18 -12.87 -5.12 -2.05
N HIS A 19 -11.91 -5.97 -1.67
CA HIS A 19 -10.59 -5.51 -1.20
C HIS A 19 -9.80 -4.85 -2.33
N VAL A 20 -9.81 -5.44 -3.53
CA VAL A 20 -9.18 -4.84 -4.72
C VAL A 20 -9.76 -3.46 -5.03
N PHE A 21 -11.09 -3.34 -4.97
CA PHE A 21 -11.78 -2.07 -5.20
C PHE A 21 -11.39 -1.02 -4.15
N LEU A 22 -11.46 -1.37 -2.86
CA LEU A 22 -11.10 -0.47 -1.76
C LEU A 22 -9.64 -0.04 -1.83
N ALA A 23 -8.71 -0.97 -2.08
CA ALA A 23 -7.29 -0.66 -2.24
C ALA A 23 -7.04 0.27 -3.43
N THR A 24 -7.81 0.14 -4.51
CA THR A 24 -7.73 1.05 -5.65
C THR A 24 -8.24 2.43 -5.28
N LEU A 25 -9.38 2.52 -4.60
CA LEU A 25 -9.95 3.77 -4.15
C LEU A 25 -9.01 4.50 -3.17
N GLU A 26 -8.40 3.78 -2.24
CA GLU A 26 -7.41 4.32 -1.29
C GLU A 26 -6.20 4.92 -2.00
N ARG A 27 -5.72 4.31 -3.08
CA ARG A 27 -4.61 4.84 -3.89
C ARG A 27 -4.98 6.15 -4.59
N TRP A 28 -6.15 6.19 -5.23
CA TRP A 28 -6.60 7.35 -5.99
C TRP A 28 -7.13 8.50 -5.14
N ALA A 29 -7.84 8.20 -4.06
CA ALA A 29 -8.49 9.19 -3.21
C ALA A 29 -7.74 9.48 -1.90
N GLY A 30 -6.82 8.59 -1.50
CA GLY A 30 -6.00 8.76 -0.30
C GLY A 30 -4.56 9.14 -0.63
N TYR A 31 -3.77 8.19 -1.13
CA TYR A 31 -2.32 8.38 -1.31
C TYR A 31 -1.97 9.48 -2.31
N LEU A 32 -2.61 9.51 -3.48
CA LEU A 32 -2.33 10.51 -4.50
C LEU A 32 -2.67 11.95 -4.02
N PRO A 33 -3.86 12.24 -3.46
CA PRO A 33 -4.15 13.57 -2.90
C PRO A 33 -3.26 13.94 -1.72
N ALA A 34 -2.96 13.00 -0.82
CA ALA A 34 -2.04 13.25 0.29
C ALA A 34 -0.64 13.61 -0.21
N GLY A 35 -0.16 12.88 -1.21
CA GLY A 35 1.09 13.18 -1.91
C GLY A 35 1.07 14.57 -2.52
N PHE A 36 0.01 14.93 -3.24
CA PHE A 36 -0.15 16.26 -3.86
C PHE A 36 -0.08 17.39 -2.85
N LEU A 37 -0.85 17.32 -1.77
CA LEU A 37 -0.87 18.36 -0.74
C LEU A 37 0.50 18.51 -0.07
N LEU A 38 1.11 17.38 0.33
CA LEU A 38 2.42 17.41 0.99
C LEU A 38 3.54 17.85 0.04
N GLY A 39 3.51 17.40 -1.22
CA GLY A 39 4.45 17.81 -2.25
C GLY A 39 4.36 19.31 -2.52
N ARG A 40 3.14 19.85 -2.59
CA ARG A 40 2.90 21.29 -2.78
C ARG A 40 3.38 22.15 -1.61
N TRP A 41 3.22 21.67 -0.37
CA TRP A 41 3.56 22.47 0.82
C TRP A 41 5.01 22.33 1.28
N LEU A 42 5.58 21.12 1.16
CA LEU A 42 6.87 20.78 1.75
C LEU A 42 7.94 20.47 0.71
N GLY A 43 7.54 20.29 -0.55
CA GLY A 43 8.37 19.75 -1.61
C GLY A 43 8.44 18.21 -1.56
N PRO A 44 8.78 17.56 -2.68
CA PRO A 44 8.70 16.11 -2.79
C PRO A 44 9.63 15.34 -1.86
N LEU A 45 10.84 15.87 -1.60
CA LEU A 45 11.81 15.17 -0.76
C LEU A 45 11.29 15.04 0.69
N LYS A 46 10.70 16.11 1.23
CA LYS A 46 10.11 16.09 2.57
C LYS A 46 8.85 15.24 2.62
N ALA A 47 8.00 15.32 1.58
CA ALA A 47 6.83 14.46 1.46
C ALA A 47 7.22 12.97 1.46
N PHE A 48 8.27 12.61 0.71
CA PHE A 48 8.83 11.25 0.69
C PHE A 48 9.34 10.82 2.08
N SER A 49 10.10 11.68 2.78
CA SER A 49 10.54 11.38 4.16
C SER A 49 9.37 11.14 5.11
N ILE A 50 8.28 11.90 4.99
CA ILE A 50 7.05 11.69 5.79
C ILE A 50 6.43 10.34 5.48
N PHE A 51 6.36 9.94 4.21
CA PHE A 51 5.86 8.62 3.83
C PHE A 51 6.71 7.49 4.42
N LEU A 52 8.04 7.62 4.37
CA LEU A 52 8.95 6.63 4.97
C LEU A 52 8.78 6.55 6.49
N LEU A 53 8.61 7.69 7.17
CA LEU A 53 8.31 7.72 8.60
C LEU A 53 6.98 7.03 8.90
N ALA A 54 5.93 7.31 8.12
CA ALA A 54 4.65 6.63 8.27
C ALA A 54 4.78 5.10 8.10
N MET A 55 5.54 4.65 7.10
CA MET A 55 5.84 3.23 6.90
C MET A 55 6.64 2.62 8.05
N LEU A 56 7.59 3.36 8.63
CA LEU A 56 8.39 2.89 9.75
C LEU A 56 7.53 2.64 11.01
N PHE A 57 6.57 3.52 11.29
CA PHE A 57 5.72 3.40 12.47
C PHE A 57 4.49 2.50 12.24
N ALA A 58 3.82 2.61 11.09
CA ALA A 58 2.62 1.84 10.79
C ALA A 58 2.93 0.46 10.20
N GLY A 59 4.05 0.30 9.50
CA GLY A 59 4.42 -0.95 8.82
C GLY A 59 4.48 -2.17 9.75
N PRO A 60 5.13 -2.11 10.92
CA PRO A 60 5.15 -3.24 11.86
C PRO A 60 3.75 -3.63 12.35
N LEU A 61 2.87 -2.65 12.57
CA LEU A 61 1.47 -2.88 12.94
C LEU A 61 0.72 -3.56 11.80
N GLU A 62 0.93 -3.13 10.56
CA GLU A 62 0.28 -3.69 9.39
C GLU A 62 0.68 -5.15 9.17
N VAL A 63 1.97 -5.45 9.21
CA VAL A 63 2.49 -6.82 9.12
C VAL A 63 1.95 -7.70 10.24
N LEU A 64 1.80 -7.15 11.45
CA LEU A 64 1.17 -7.86 12.57
C LEU A 64 -0.30 -8.19 12.28
N LEU A 65 -1.07 -7.25 11.73
CA LEU A 65 -2.47 -7.46 11.36
C LEU A 65 -2.60 -8.49 10.23
N MET A 66 -1.71 -8.44 9.24
CA MET A 66 -1.61 -9.42 8.15
C MET A 66 -1.34 -10.83 8.69
N SER A 67 -0.35 -10.97 9.59
CA SER A 67 0.00 -12.28 10.18
C SER A 67 -1.14 -12.89 11.00
N ARG A 68 -1.96 -12.05 11.63
CA ARG A 68 -3.14 -12.47 12.40
C ARG A 68 -4.39 -12.66 11.52
N GLY A 69 -4.32 -12.33 10.22
CA GLY A 69 -5.47 -12.34 9.32
C GLY A 69 -6.64 -11.51 9.86
N LYS A 70 -6.34 -10.35 10.47
CA LYS A 70 -7.34 -9.37 10.91
C LYS A 70 -7.76 -8.52 9.73
N THR A 71 -8.99 -8.00 9.73
CA THR A 71 -9.48 -7.09 8.68
C THR A 71 -8.51 -5.92 8.51
N PRO A 72 -8.14 -5.51 7.27
CA PRO A 72 -8.66 -6.01 5.98
C PRO A 72 -8.01 -7.30 5.43
N TRP A 73 -7.00 -7.84 6.10
CA TRP A 73 -6.11 -8.94 5.67
C TRP A 73 -6.61 -10.36 5.92
N ARG A 74 -7.91 -10.60 6.04
CA ARG A 74 -8.46 -11.93 6.39
C ARG A 74 -7.99 -13.04 5.42
N PHE A 75 -7.80 -12.70 4.14
CA PHE A 75 -7.36 -13.61 3.09
C PHE A 75 -5.88 -14.03 3.19
N LEU A 76 -5.09 -13.40 4.07
CA LEU A 76 -3.69 -13.75 4.34
C LEU A 76 -3.52 -14.64 5.57
N ARG A 77 -4.61 -15.07 6.21
CA ARG A 77 -4.56 -15.92 7.40
C ARG A 77 -3.80 -17.21 7.11
N GLY A 78 -2.86 -17.54 7.98
CA GLY A 78 -2.06 -18.78 7.88
C GLY A 78 -1.00 -18.77 6.78
N LYS A 79 -0.75 -17.62 6.12
CA LYS A 79 0.34 -17.49 5.15
C LYS A 79 1.70 -17.33 5.83
N GLY A 80 2.74 -17.86 5.20
CA GLY A 80 4.10 -17.81 5.71
C GLY A 80 4.67 -16.39 5.76
N LYS A 81 5.57 -16.12 6.71
CA LYS A 81 6.16 -14.80 6.94
C LYS A 81 6.79 -14.19 5.69
N GLY A 82 7.49 -15.00 4.88
CA GLY A 82 8.11 -14.52 3.63
C GLY A 82 7.09 -13.96 2.65
N LEU A 83 5.99 -14.68 2.42
CA LEU A 83 4.91 -14.24 1.55
C LEU A 83 4.21 -12.99 2.10
N LEU A 84 4.00 -12.89 3.42
CA LEU A 84 3.43 -11.69 4.03
C LEU A 84 4.29 -10.45 3.81
N MET A 85 5.61 -10.59 3.95
CA MET A 85 6.55 -9.48 3.69
C MET A 85 6.57 -9.10 2.21
N GLU A 86 6.52 -10.09 1.30
CA GLU A 86 6.42 -9.86 -0.14
C GLU A 86 5.15 -9.07 -0.49
N VAL A 87 3.99 -9.46 0.06
CA VAL A 87 2.73 -8.71 -0.12
C VAL A 87 2.83 -7.31 0.47
N PHE A 88 3.35 -7.16 1.69
CA PHE A 88 3.50 -5.86 2.35
C PHE A 88 4.37 -4.90 1.54
N LEU A 89 5.51 -5.37 1.03
CA LEU A 89 6.41 -4.57 0.22
C LEU A 89 5.78 -4.21 -1.13
N LEU A 90 5.01 -5.12 -1.74
CA LEU A 90 4.36 -4.88 -3.02
C LEU A 90 3.22 -3.85 -2.90
N GLU A 91 2.41 -3.95 -1.84
CA GLU A 91 1.39 -2.96 -1.52
C GLU A 91 2.01 -1.61 -1.14
N GLY A 92 3.08 -1.62 -0.34
CA GLY A 92 3.82 -0.42 0.04
C GLY A 92 4.47 0.29 -1.16
N TYR A 93 5.05 -0.46 -2.09
CA TYR A 93 5.60 0.08 -3.34
C TYR A 93 4.51 0.74 -4.19
N ASN A 94 3.33 0.11 -4.27
CA ASN A 94 2.20 0.65 -5.01
C ASN A 94 1.69 1.95 -4.37
N ALA A 95 1.47 1.95 -3.04
CA ALA A 95 1.08 3.13 -2.29
C ALA A 95 2.09 4.28 -2.46
N LEU A 96 3.38 3.98 -2.37
CA LEU A 96 4.46 4.95 -2.59
C LEU A 96 4.41 5.54 -4.00
N GLY A 97 4.16 4.71 -5.03
CA GLY A 97 4.05 5.17 -6.41
C GLY A 97 2.96 6.23 -6.60
N TYR A 98 1.75 5.98 -6.08
CA TYR A 98 0.64 6.95 -6.14
C TYR A 98 0.94 8.21 -5.32
N PHE A 99 1.51 8.04 -4.12
CA PHE A 99 1.90 9.15 -3.27
C PHE A 99 2.94 10.05 -3.95
N MET A 100 3.99 9.46 -4.51
CA MET A 100 5.04 10.21 -5.20
C MET A 100 4.53 10.86 -6.49
N LEU A 101 3.64 10.19 -7.23
CA LEU A 101 2.96 10.82 -8.37
C LEU A 101 2.22 12.08 -7.93
N GLY A 102 1.43 12.00 -6.86
CA GLY A 102 0.80 13.17 -6.25
C GLY A 102 1.81 14.25 -5.89
N ALA A 103 2.88 13.87 -5.18
CA ALA A 103 3.90 14.82 -4.74
C ALA A 103 4.61 15.54 -5.88
N MET A 104 4.85 14.86 -7.00
CA MET A 104 5.38 15.46 -8.23
C MET A 104 4.37 16.41 -8.87
N LEU A 105 3.09 16.02 -8.95
CA LEU A 105 2.02 16.88 -9.48
C LEU A 105 1.84 18.15 -8.65
N GLY A 106 2.15 18.11 -7.35
CA GLY A 106 2.11 19.28 -6.47
C GLY A 106 3.13 20.38 -6.82
N LEU A 107 4.11 20.08 -7.67
CA LEU A 107 5.08 21.05 -8.21
C LEU A 107 4.55 21.85 -9.41
N LEU A 108 3.46 21.39 -10.04
CA LEU A 108 2.77 22.10 -11.12
C LEU A 108 1.87 23.21 -10.55
#